data_AF-A0A9P7K4R8-F1
#
_entry.id   AF-A0A9P7K4R8-F1
#
_cell.length_a   1.000
_cell.length_b   1.000
_cell.length_c   1.000
_cell.angle_alpha   90.00
_cell.angle_beta   90.00
_cell.angle_gamma   90.00
#
_symmetry.space_group_name_H-M   'P 1'
#
loop_
_entity.id
_entity.type
_entity.pdbx_description
1 polymer ?
#
loop_
_entity_poly.entity_id
_entity_poly.type
_entity_poly.pdbx_seq_one_letter_code
_entity_poly.pdbx_strand_id
1 'polypeptide(L)'
;MQTIRPKEIETKKLFQSRLESEHEASSHVPIHNRLHAPTLSELMDKRKAAKSTQDIERLAREYGIESTKLESLSRFITSPSVHSGTAQRTVEKDGEETFTMTVRYNFISL
;
A
#
# COMPACT_ATOMS: atom_id res chain seq x y z
N MET A 1 -38.09 -7.79 30.23
CA MET A 1 -37.39 -7.22 29.06
C MET A 1 -36.17 -6.48 29.55
N GLN A 2 -34.97 -6.91 29.17
CA GLN A 2 -33.69 -6.31 29.61
C GLN A 2 -33.25 -5.30 28.56
N THR A 3 -33.16 -4.02 28.94
CA THR A 3 -32.67 -2.92 28.11
C THR A 3 -31.15 -3.04 27.99
N ILE A 4 -30.69 -3.60 26.87
CA ILE A 4 -29.26 -3.69 26.57
C ILE A 4 -28.76 -2.28 26.24
N ARG A 5 -27.90 -1.72 27.08
CA ARG A 5 -27.39 -0.36 26.93
C ARG A 5 -26.42 -0.32 25.75
N PRO A 6 -26.69 0.42 24.66
CA PRO A 6 -25.87 0.41 23.44
C PRO A 6 -24.38 0.73 23.70
N LYS A 7 -24.13 1.58 24.70
CA LYS A 7 -22.79 2.04 25.11
C LYS A 7 -21.89 0.92 25.64
N GLU A 8 -22.44 -0.13 26.25
CA GLU A 8 -21.67 -1.28 26.74
C GLU A 8 -21.24 -2.22 25.61
N ILE A 9 -22.02 -2.26 24.51
CA ILE A 9 -21.69 -3.05 23.32
C ILE A 9 -20.56 -2.39 22.54
N GLU A 10 -20.59 -1.06 22.39
CA GLU A 10 -19.52 -0.30 21.71
C GLU A 10 -18.19 -0.38 22.46
N THR A 11 -18.20 -0.22 23.79
CA THR A 11 -16.97 -0.33 24.58
C THR A 11 -16.37 -1.73 24.48
N LYS A 12 -17.20 -2.78 24.57
CA LYS A 12 -16.75 -4.17 24.40
C LYS A 12 -16.13 -4.42 23.01
N LYS A 13 -16.73 -3.88 21.95
CA LYS A 13 -16.17 -3.96 20.58
C LYS A 13 -14.82 -3.26 20.46
N LEU A 14 -14.69 -2.06 21.06
CA LEU A 14 -13.42 -1.33 21.06
C LEU A 14 -12.32 -2.09 21.81
N PHE A 15 -12.64 -2.69 22.97
CA PHE A 15 -11.69 -3.52 23.71
C PHE A 15 -11.32 -4.81 22.96
N GLN A 16 -12.28 -5.47 22.29
CA GLN A 16 -11.99 -6.64 21.45
C GLN A 16 -11.11 -6.29 20.26
N SER A 17 -11.43 -5.21 19.54
CA SER A 17 -10.64 -4.74 18.40
C SER A 17 -9.20 -4.40 18.80
N ARG A 18 -9.02 -3.83 19.99
CA ARG A 18 -7.69 -3.54 20.55
C ARG A 18 -6.93 -4.81 20.91
N LEU A 19 -7.56 -5.76 21.59
CA LEU A 19 -6.96 -7.06 21.94
C LEU A 19 -6.57 -7.86 20.70
N GLU A 20 -7.41 -7.86 19.67
CA GLU A 20 -7.11 -8.48 18.37
C GLU A 20 -5.91 -7.80 17.71
N SER A 21 -5.91 -6.46 17.64
CA SER A 21 -4.78 -5.72 17.06
C SER A 21 -3.46 -5.92 17.82
N GLU A 22 -3.51 -5.99 19.15
CA GLU A 22 -2.33 -6.26 20.00
C GLU A 22 -1.84 -7.70 19.85
N HIS A 23 -2.76 -8.68 19.73
CA HIS A 23 -2.42 -10.08 19.47
C HIS A 23 -1.81 -10.27 18.08
N GLU A 24 -2.37 -9.60 17.06
CA GLU A 24 -1.88 -9.63 15.69
C GLU A 24 -0.51 -8.95 15.57
N ALA A 25 -0.30 -7.82 16.25
CA ALA A 25 1.00 -7.15 16.34
C ALA A 25 2.04 -7.99 17.09
N SER A 26 1.61 -8.81 18.07
CA SER A 26 2.46 -9.77 18.78
C SER A 26 2.67 -11.08 18.02
N SER A 27 1.90 -11.35 16.96
CA SER A 27 2.01 -12.57 16.17
C SER A 27 3.10 -12.41 15.11
N HIS A 28 4.07 -13.33 15.10
CA HIS A 28 5.07 -13.43 14.03
C HIS A 28 4.53 -14.14 12.78
N VAL A 29 3.23 -14.44 12.74
CA VAL A 29 2.59 -15.10 11.60
C VAL A 29 2.09 -14.00 10.66
N PRO A 30 2.62 -13.89 9.43
CA PRO A 30 2.08 -12.95 8.46
C PRO A 30 0.62 -13.32 8.20
N ILE A 31 -0.29 -12.42 8.56
CA ILE A 31 -1.72 -12.60 8.34
C ILE A 31 -1.97 -12.41 6.84
N HIS A 32 -2.47 -13.47 6.20
CA HIS A 32 -2.74 -13.47 4.76
C HIS A 32 -3.63 -12.29 4.35
N ASN A 33 -3.26 -11.58 3.29
CA ASN A 33 -3.89 -10.34 2.80
C ASN A 33 -3.93 -9.17 3.79
N ARG A 34 -3.06 -9.15 4.81
CA ARG A 34 -3.00 -8.06 5.76
C ARG A 34 -1.58 -7.52 5.84
N LEU A 35 -1.41 -6.32 5.27
CA LEU A 35 -0.13 -5.64 5.19
C LEU A 35 -0.20 -4.33 5.97
N HIS A 36 0.83 -4.06 6.77
CA HIS A 36 1.01 -2.73 7.33
C HIS A 36 1.31 -1.73 6.19
N ALA A 37 0.92 -0.47 6.39
CA ALA A 37 1.06 0.57 5.37
C ALA A 37 2.49 0.70 4.77
N PRO A 38 3.59 0.60 5.55
CA PRO A 38 4.93 0.64 4.99
C PRO A 38 5.22 -0.53 4.04
N THR A 39 4.85 -1.75 4.44
CA THR A 39 5.02 -2.97 3.64
C THR A 39 4.19 -2.91 2.36
N LEU A 40 2.98 -2.35 2.44
CA LEU A 40 2.13 -2.13 1.27
C LEU A 40 2.77 -1.13 0.29
N SER A 41 3.38 -0.04 0.78
CA SER A 41 4.07 0.93 -0.06
C SER A 41 5.25 0.27 -0.80
N GLU A 42 6.06 -0.51 -0.10
CA GLU A 42 7.18 -1.26 -0.69
C GLU A 42 6.69 -2.26 -1.74
N LEU A 43 5.62 -3.00 -1.46
CA LEU A 43 5.00 -3.92 -2.41
C LEU A 43 4.52 -3.18 -3.67
N MET A 44 3.87 -2.02 -3.53
CA MET A 44 3.41 -1.22 -4.68
C MET A 44 4.59 -0.71 -5.52
N ASP A 45 5.70 -0.32 -4.89
CA ASP A 45 6.89 0.10 -5.61
C ASP A 45 7.57 -1.06 -6.33
N LYS A 46 7.72 -2.24 -5.69
CA LYS A 46 8.24 -3.44 -6.34
C LYS A 46 7.35 -3.90 -7.50
N ARG A 47 6.03 -3.77 -7.36
CA ARG A 47 5.08 -4.07 -8.44
C ARG A 47 5.34 -3.23 -9.69
N LYS A 48 5.80 -1.97 -9.58
CA LYS A 48 6.12 -1.14 -10.75
C LYS A 48 7.20 -1.75 -11.65
N ALA A 49 8.08 -2.58 -11.09
CA ALA A 49 9.13 -3.27 -11.82
C ALA A 49 8.67 -4.61 -12.44
N ALA A 50 7.50 -5.12 -12.05
CA ALA A 50 6.95 -6.36 -12.60
C ALA A 50 6.54 -6.17 -14.07
N LYS A 51 6.97 -7.07 -14.95
CA LYS A 51 6.72 -6.99 -16.40
C LYS A 51 5.81 -8.09 -16.93
N SER A 52 5.45 -9.05 -16.09
CA SER A 52 4.64 -10.21 -16.45
C SER A 52 3.67 -10.58 -15.33
N THR A 53 2.61 -11.31 -15.66
CA THR A 53 1.67 -11.91 -14.69
C THR A 53 2.40 -12.83 -13.71
N GLN A 54 3.40 -13.57 -14.17
CA GLN A 54 4.21 -14.45 -13.32
C GLN A 54 5.02 -13.68 -12.26
N ASP A 55 5.49 -12.46 -12.59
CA ASP A 55 6.16 -11.59 -11.62
C ASP A 55 5.19 -11.10 -10.54
N ILE A 56 3.95 -10.77 -10.92
CA ILE A 56 2.90 -10.34 -9.98
C ILE A 56 2.54 -11.49 -9.04
N GLU A 57 2.35 -12.71 -9.56
CA GLU A 57 2.07 -13.87 -8.73
C GLU A 57 3.21 -14.19 -7.75
N ARG A 58 4.46 -14.03 -8.19
CA ARG A 58 5.62 -14.21 -7.32
C ARG A 58 5.65 -13.18 -6.20
N LEU A 59 5.45 -11.91 -6.52
CA LEU A 59 5.34 -10.82 -5.52
C LEU A 59 4.18 -11.06 -4.56
N ALA A 60 3.03 -11.52 -5.07
CA ALA A 60 1.87 -11.81 -4.26
C ALA A 60 2.16 -12.89 -3.21
N ARG A 61 2.83 -13.98 -3.62
CA ARG A 61 3.26 -15.06 -2.70
C ARG A 61 4.27 -14.60 -1.65
N GLU A 62 5.26 -13.80 -2.05
CA GLU A 62 6.30 -13.29 -1.15
C GLU A 62 5.73 -12.43 -0.02
N TYR A 63 4.69 -11.65 -0.34
CA TYR A 63 4.02 -10.75 0.60
C TYR A 63 2.77 -11.37 1.26
N GLY A 64 2.46 -12.64 0.98
CA GLY A 64 1.30 -13.33 1.55
C GLY A 64 -0.04 -12.68 1.17
N ILE A 65 -0.16 -12.17 -0.06
CA ILE A 65 -1.40 -11.59 -0.61
C ILE A 65 -1.85 -12.38 -1.85
N GLU A 66 -3.15 -12.39 -2.13
CA GLU A 66 -3.70 -12.94 -3.37
C GLU A 66 -3.33 -12.03 -4.55
N SER A 67 -2.93 -12.63 -5.69
CA SER A 67 -2.61 -11.89 -6.92
C SER A 67 -3.79 -11.04 -7.40
N THR A 68 -5.01 -11.55 -7.28
CA THR A 68 -6.25 -10.84 -7.63
C THR A 68 -6.48 -9.59 -6.76
N LYS A 69 -6.15 -9.66 -5.47
CA LYS A 69 -6.24 -8.50 -4.56
C LYS A 69 -5.13 -7.49 -4.84
N LEU A 70 -3.92 -7.95 -5.13
CA LEU A 70 -2.81 -7.11 -5.55
C LEU A 70 -3.14 -6.33 -6.83
N GLU A 71 -3.75 -7.00 -7.81
CA GLU A 71 -4.23 -6.36 -9.04
C GLU A 71 -5.36 -5.37 -8.76
N SER A 72 -6.34 -5.74 -7.93
CA SER A 72 -7.41 -4.81 -7.54
C SER A 72 -6.87 -3.57 -6.84
N LEU A 73 -5.95 -3.72 -5.89
CA LEU A 73 -5.32 -2.61 -5.17
C LEU A 73 -4.57 -1.68 -6.12
N SER A 74 -3.89 -2.23 -7.11
CA SER A 74 -3.14 -1.45 -8.08
C SER A 74 -4.00 -0.52 -8.95
N ARG A 75 -5.31 -0.76 -9.06
CA ARG A 75 -6.24 0.13 -9.75
C ARG A 75 -6.53 1.41 -8.96
N PHE A 76 -6.38 1.37 -7.64
CA PHE A 76 -6.72 2.46 -6.73
C PHE A 76 -5.49 3.14 -6.13
N ILE A 77 -4.43 2.36 -5.91
CA ILE A 77 -3.18 2.80 -5.28
C ILE A 77 -2.09 2.74 -6.35
N THR A 78 -2.14 3.69 -7.28
CA THR A 78 -1.03 3.94 -8.20
C THR A 78 -0.14 5.02 -7.60
N SER A 79 1.04 4.65 -7.08
CA SER A 79 2.06 5.64 -6.81
C SER A 79 2.67 6.10 -8.14
N PRO A 80 2.84 7.43 -8.36
CA PRO A 80 3.43 7.94 -9.59
C PRO A 80 4.82 7.33 -9.82
N SER A 81 5.09 6.92 -11.06
CA SER A 81 6.43 6.52 -11.47
C SER A 81 7.16 7.75 -11.99
N VAL A 82 8.31 8.06 -11.42
CA VAL A 82 9.18 9.12 -11.92
C VAL A 82 9.88 8.64 -13.18
N HIS A 83 9.81 9.41 -14.27
CA HIS A 83 10.65 9.15 -15.43
C HIS A 83 11.97 9.92 -15.28
N SER A 84 13.01 9.24 -14.81
CA SER A 84 14.33 9.84 -14.52
C SER A 84 14.94 10.59 -15.71
N GLY A 85 14.60 10.22 -16.95
CA GLY A 85 15.02 10.93 -18.18
C GLY A 85 14.36 12.29 -18.42
N THR A 86 13.43 12.73 -17.56
CA THR A 86 12.75 14.04 -17.66
C THR A 86 13.21 15.06 -16.60
N ALA A 87 14.26 14.75 -15.85
CA ALA A 87 14.81 15.67 -14.88
C ALA A 87 15.37 16.91 -15.57
N GLN A 88 14.75 18.07 -15.35
CA GLN A 88 15.23 19.36 -15.83
C GLN A 88 15.59 20.24 -14.64
N ARG A 89 16.86 20.64 -14.59
CA ARG A 89 17.38 21.63 -13.62
C ARG A 89 17.45 22.97 -14.34
N THR A 90 16.72 23.95 -13.84
CA THR A 90 16.78 25.34 -14.31
C THR A 90 17.35 26.18 -13.19
N VAL A 91 18.38 26.96 -13.50
CA VAL A 91 18.95 27.95 -12.58
C VAL A 91 18.53 29.31 -13.10
N GLU A 92 17.73 30.03 -12.32
CA GLU A 92 17.27 31.37 -12.67
C GLU A 92 18.37 32.41 -12.39
N LYS A 93 18.23 33.62 -12.97
CA LYS A 93 19.24 34.68 -12.88
C LYS A 93 19.51 35.14 -11.44
N ASP A 94 18.57 34.84 -10.53
CA ASP A 94 18.57 35.26 -9.14
C ASP A 94 19.21 34.19 -8.23
N GLY A 95 19.65 33.07 -8.81
CA GLY A 95 20.24 31.94 -8.10
C GLY A 95 19.23 30.91 -7.61
N GLU A 96 17.93 31.09 -7.86
CA GLU A 96 16.93 30.07 -7.56
C GLU A 96 17.08 28.85 -8.48
N GLU A 97 17.12 27.68 -7.87
CA GLU A 97 17.20 26.41 -8.57
C GLU A 97 15.84 25.71 -8.57
N THR A 98 15.26 25.53 -9.74
CA THR A 98 14.06 24.72 -9.92
C THR A 98 14.44 23.35 -10.47
N PHE A 99 14.03 22.30 -9.76
CA PHE A 99 14.18 20.92 -10.22
C PHE A 99 12.80 20.34 -10.57
N THR A 100 12.57 20.16 -11.87
CA THR A 100 11.28 19.66 -12.38
C THR A 100 11.46 18.25 -12.91
N MET A 101 10.49 17.37 -12.63
CA MET A 101 10.54 15.98 -13.08
C MET A 101 9.15 15.50 -13.48
N THR A 102 9.06 14.81 -14.62
CA THR A 102 7.78 14.29 -15.12
C THR A 102 7.47 12.95 -14.46
N VAL A 103 6.27 12.85 -13.90
CA VAL A 103 5.72 11.60 -13.38
C VAL A 103 4.73 10.99 -14.38
N ARG A 104 4.70 9.66 -14.45
CA ARG A 104 3.71 8.90 -15.20
C ARG A 104 2.96 7.95 -14.27
N TYR A 105 1.65 7.88 -14.45
CA TYR A 105 0.80 6.87 -13.83
C TYR A 105 0.71 5.69 -14.80
N ASN A 106 1.43 4.61 -14.50
CA ASN A 106 1.37 3.40 -15.32
C ASN A 106 0.24 2.50 -14.83
N PHE A 107 -0.80 2.39 -15.65
CA PHE A 107 -1.77 1.30 -15.53
C PHE A 107 -1.22 0.10 -16.29
N ILE A 108 -0.70 -0.89 -15.55
CA ILE A 108 -0.50 -2.23 -16.11
C ILE A 108 -1.84 -2.93 -15.99
N SER A 109 -2.62 -2.91 -17.07
CA SER A 109 -3.74 -3.83 -17.28
C SER A 109 -3.16 -5.08 -17.94
N LEU A 110 -3.13 -6.19 -17.21
CA LEU A 110 -2.87 -7.52 -17.75
C LEU A 110 -4.20 -8.20 -18.09
#